data_AF-A0A9D7GVQ1-F1
#
_entry.id   AF-A0A9D7GVQ1-F1
#
_cell.length_a   1.000
_cell.length_b   1.000
_cell.length_c   1.000
_cell.angle_alpha   90.00
_cell.angle_beta   90.00
_cell.angle_gamma   90.00
#
_symmetry.space_group_name_H-M   'P 1'
#
loop_
_entity.id
_entity.type
_entity.pdbx_description
1 polymer ?
#
loop_
_entity_poly.entity_id
_entity_poly.type
_entity_poly.pdbx_seq_one_letter_code
_entity_poly.pdbx_strand_id
1 'polypeptide(L)'
;MHSQLQLIRNADLGYILKEQSEIVGWIQQGIVGLAGYPSRVDAYFAADAAASTLRDWSLGREVSLPVPFPRPLAPDERVRVDDRVVGRLVPPFKSAAFGAAGYGFEIAVPADTWLSVMLELAQRLRENTAEWRRLRHEVATPLDVA
;
A
#
# COMPACT_ATOMS: atom_id res chain seq x y z
N MET A 1 2.04 13.88 -15.78
CA MET A 1 1.29 12.75 -16.38
C MET A 1 0.78 11.90 -15.23
N HIS A 2 -0.53 11.67 -15.14
CA HIS A 2 -1.06 10.66 -14.21
C HIS A 2 -0.60 9.29 -14.70
N SER A 3 0.10 8.58 -13.84
CA SER A 3 0.63 7.26 -14.16
C SER A 3 -0.42 6.21 -13.80
N GLN A 4 -0.77 5.34 -14.75
CA GLN A 4 -1.84 4.36 -14.59
C GLN A 4 -1.28 2.99 -14.21
N LEU A 5 -1.84 2.37 -13.17
CA LEU A 5 -1.50 1.02 -12.77
C LEU A 5 -2.07 -0.01 -13.75
N GLN A 6 -1.20 -0.93 -14.17
CA GLN A 6 -1.56 -2.12 -14.93
C GLN A 6 -1.65 -3.31 -13.99
N LEU A 7 -2.72 -4.09 -14.12
CA LEU A 7 -2.93 -5.31 -13.35
C LEU A 7 -2.50 -6.52 -14.18
N ILE A 8 -1.57 -7.31 -13.67
CA ILE A 8 -1.07 -8.52 -14.35
C ILE A 8 -1.32 -9.72 -13.46
N ARG A 9 -1.94 -10.75 -14.02
CA ARG A 9 -2.18 -12.02 -13.30
C ARG A 9 -0.85 -12.76 -13.10
N ASN A 10 -0.63 -13.24 -11.88
CA ASN A 10 0.45 -14.14 -11.52
C ASN A 10 -0.16 -15.42 -10.92
N ALA A 11 0.16 -16.57 -11.51
CA ALA A 11 -0.49 -17.84 -11.16
C ALA A 11 -0.29 -18.23 -9.68
N ASP A 12 0.85 -17.89 -9.10
CA ASP A 12 1.23 -18.30 -7.75
C ASP A 12 0.92 -17.25 -6.68
N LEU A 13 0.76 -15.98 -7.10
CA LEU A 13 0.76 -14.82 -6.20
C LEU A 13 -0.51 -13.96 -6.28
N GLY A 14 -1.45 -14.30 -7.17
CA GLY A 14 -2.65 -13.51 -7.43
C GLY A 14 -2.44 -12.51 -8.54
N TYR A 15 -2.27 -11.23 -8.21
CA TYR A 15 -2.03 -10.19 -9.20
C TYR A 15 -0.90 -9.26 -8.76
N ILE A 16 -0.07 -8.85 -9.72
CA ILE A 16 0.93 -7.81 -9.54
C ILE A 16 0.44 -6.50 -10.17
N LEU A 17 0.86 -5.39 -9.58
CA LEU A 17 0.58 -4.05 -10.05
C LEU A 17 1.84 -3.48 -10.67
N LYS A 18 1.75 -3.09 -11.95
CA LYS A 18 2.84 -2.42 -12.65
C LYS A 18 2.54 -0.96 -12.87
N GLU A 19 3.58 -0.16 -12.70
CA GLU A 19 3.62 1.23 -13.13
C GLU A 19 4.70 1.33 -14.21
N GLN A 20 4.30 1.58 -15.46
CA GLN A 20 5.21 1.48 -16.60
C GLN A 20 5.91 0.10 -16.63
N SER A 21 7.24 0.07 -16.51
CA SER A 21 8.04 -1.16 -16.48
C SER A 21 8.24 -1.74 -15.08
N GLU A 22 7.96 -0.99 -14.01
CA GLU A 22 8.25 -1.34 -12.62
C GLU A 22 7.08 -2.08 -11.96
N ILE A 23 7.36 -3.06 -11.11
CA ILE A 23 6.36 -3.68 -10.23
C ILE A 23 6.31 -2.88 -8.94
N VAL A 24 5.17 -2.24 -8.69
CA VAL A 24 4.98 -1.31 -7.56
C VAL A 24 4.06 -1.86 -6.47
N GLY A 25 3.45 -3.02 -6.68
CA GLY A 25 2.52 -3.58 -5.72
C GLY A 25 1.90 -4.90 -6.15
N TRP A 26 0.89 -5.33 -5.39
CA TRP A 26 0.16 -6.58 -5.61
C TRP A 26 -1.27 -6.50 -5.06
N ILE A 27 -2.13 -7.40 -5.55
CA ILE A 27 -3.47 -7.65 -5.04
C ILE A 27 -3.63 -9.15 -4.80
N GLN A 28 -3.98 -9.53 -3.57
CA GLN A 28 -4.15 -10.93 -3.19
C GLN A 28 -5.18 -11.07 -2.06
N GLN A 29 -6.24 -11.88 -2.26
CA GLN A 29 -7.13 -12.35 -1.19
C GLN A 29 -7.61 -11.25 -0.20
N GLY A 30 -8.18 -10.16 -0.70
CA GLY A 30 -8.62 -9.07 0.17
C GLY A 30 -7.48 -8.20 0.72
N ILE A 31 -6.30 -8.25 0.09
CA ILE A 31 -5.15 -7.40 0.42
C ILE A 31 -4.75 -6.60 -0.82
N VAL A 32 -4.49 -5.31 -0.61
CA VAL A 32 -3.79 -4.44 -1.56
C VAL A 32 -2.43 -4.09 -0.96
N GLY A 33 -1.36 -4.40 -1.68
CA GLY A 33 0.01 -4.10 -1.25
C GLY A 33 0.73 -3.14 -2.21
N LEU A 34 1.53 -2.24 -1.66
CA LEU A 34 2.43 -1.36 -2.40
C LEU A 34 3.85 -1.48 -1.86
N ALA A 35 4.86 -1.36 -2.72
CA ALA A 35 6.27 -1.45 -2.39
C ALA A 35 7.10 -0.38 -3.12
N GLY A 36 8.43 -0.53 -3.12
CA GLY A 36 9.36 0.47 -3.67
C GLY A 36 9.71 1.57 -2.69
N TYR A 37 9.64 1.31 -1.38
CA TYR A 37 10.06 2.26 -0.34
C TYR A 37 11.50 1.94 0.12
N PRO A 38 12.41 2.94 0.17
CA PRO A 38 13.83 2.68 0.39
C PRO A 38 14.15 2.27 1.83
N SER A 39 13.33 2.67 2.81
CA SER A 39 13.49 2.27 4.20
C SER A 39 12.17 1.82 4.84
N ARG A 40 12.28 1.17 6.00
CA ARG A 40 11.13 0.84 6.87
C ARG A 40 10.34 2.09 7.26
N VAL A 41 11.04 3.20 7.52
CA VAL A 41 10.45 4.48 7.93
C VAL A 41 9.61 5.05 6.80
N ASP A 42 10.10 4.99 5.56
CA ASP A 42 9.35 5.46 4.39
C ASP A 42 8.10 4.62 4.14
N ALA A 43 8.22 3.31 4.28
CA ALA A 43 7.08 2.40 4.17
C ALA A 43 6.04 2.66 5.26
N TYR A 44 6.46 3.01 6.48
CA TYR A 44 5.56 3.37 7.57
C TYR A 44 4.74 4.62 7.25
N PHE A 45 5.38 5.71 6.86
CA PHE A 45 4.66 6.94 6.53
C PHE A 45 3.77 6.78 5.30
N ALA A 46 4.21 6.00 4.31
CA ALA A 46 3.37 5.69 3.17
C ALA A 46 2.16 4.82 3.55
N ALA A 47 2.34 3.86 4.47
CA ALA A 47 1.25 3.05 4.97
C ALA A 47 0.24 3.88 5.78
N ASP A 48 0.70 4.86 6.55
CA ASP A 48 -0.14 5.81 7.29
C ASP A 48 -0.96 6.72 6.36
N ALA A 49 -0.32 7.26 5.32
CA ALA A 49 -0.99 8.04 4.28
C ALA A 49 -2.02 7.20 3.49
N ALA A 50 -1.67 5.94 3.19
CA ALA A 50 -2.56 5.00 2.52
C ALA A 50 -3.74 4.58 3.40
N ALA A 51 -3.52 4.39 4.70
CA ALA A 51 -4.54 4.10 5.70
C ALA A 51 -5.54 5.26 5.84
N SER A 52 -5.07 6.51 5.80
CA SER A 52 -5.93 7.70 5.74
C SER A 52 -6.73 7.75 4.43
N THR A 53 -6.07 7.48 3.30
CA THR A 53 -6.73 7.42 1.98
C THR A 53 -7.82 6.35 1.91
N LEU A 54 -7.60 5.19 2.54
CA LEU A 54 -8.58 4.11 2.63
C LEU A 54 -9.86 4.58 3.34
N ARG A 55 -9.70 5.28 4.48
CA ARG A 55 -10.81 5.85 5.24
C ARG A 55 -11.60 6.82 4.37
N ASP A 56 -10.93 7.80 3.75
CA ASP A 56 -11.59 8.82 2.93
C ASP A 56 -12.27 8.21 1.71
N TRP A 57 -11.62 7.26 1.05
CA TRP A 57 -12.16 6.56 -0.12
C TRP A 57 -13.41 5.74 0.20
N SER A 58 -13.52 5.24 1.43
CA SER A 58 -14.68 4.47 1.89
C SER A 58 -15.90 5.35 2.22
N LEU A 59 -15.70 6.65 2.47
CA LEU A 59 -16.81 7.54 2.79
C LEU A 59 -17.79 7.62 1.62
N GLY A 60 -19.05 7.26 1.89
CA GLY A 60 -20.12 7.29 0.89
C GLY A 60 -20.17 6.09 -0.05
N ARG A 61 -19.38 5.03 0.18
CA ARG A 61 -19.48 3.75 -0.53
C ARG A 61 -20.24 2.72 0.30
N GLU A 62 -20.87 1.75 -0.37
CA GLU A 62 -21.49 0.59 0.30
C GLU A 62 -20.46 -0.37 0.93
N VAL A 63 -19.18 -0.21 0.56
CA VAL A 63 -18.08 -1.05 1.06
C VAL A 63 -17.73 -0.65 2.49
N SER A 64 -17.89 -1.60 3.43
CA SER A 64 -17.54 -1.40 4.84
C SER A 64 -16.03 -1.43 5.04
N LEU A 65 -15.42 -0.25 5.13
CA LEU A 65 -14.00 -0.05 5.41
C LEU A 65 -13.82 0.97 6.54
N PRO A 66 -12.71 0.91 7.29
CA PRO A 66 -11.66 -0.11 7.22
C PRO A 66 -12.06 -1.46 7.84
N VAL A 67 -11.49 -2.57 7.33
CA VAL A 67 -11.62 -3.91 7.92
C VAL A 67 -10.35 -4.32 8.69
N PRO A 68 -10.47 -5.19 9.72
CA PRO A 68 -9.30 -5.72 10.41
C PRO A 68 -8.40 -6.54 9.47
N PHE A 69 -7.10 -6.46 9.69
CA PHE A 69 -6.16 -7.33 8.99
C PHE A 69 -6.43 -8.81 9.33
N PRO A 70 -6.43 -9.74 8.35
CA PRO A 70 -6.96 -11.10 8.53
C PRO A 70 -6.13 -12.03 9.41
N ARG A 71 -5.00 -11.57 9.94
CA ARG A 71 -4.11 -12.37 10.79
C ARG A 71 -3.48 -11.54 11.91
N PRO A 72 -3.10 -12.16 13.04
CA PRO A 72 -2.30 -11.50 14.07
C PRO A 72 -0.97 -10.98 13.50
N LEU A 73 -0.59 -9.77 13.92
CA LEU A 73 0.64 -9.10 13.50
C LEU A 73 1.49 -8.72 14.70
N ALA A 74 2.81 -8.82 14.54
CA ALA A 74 3.77 -8.30 15.51
C ALA A 74 3.55 -6.78 15.70
N PRO A 75 3.66 -6.22 16.92
CA PRO A 75 3.35 -4.82 17.19
C PRO A 75 4.05 -3.82 16.26
N ASP A 76 5.27 -4.13 15.87
CA ASP A 76 6.15 -3.29 15.06
C ASP A 76 5.87 -3.38 13.54
N GLU A 77 5.08 -4.37 13.11
CA GLU A 77 4.61 -4.50 11.73
C GLU A 77 3.27 -3.81 11.50
N ARG A 78 2.54 -3.38 12.54
CA ARG A 78 1.13 -2.95 12.42
C ARG A 78 0.99 -1.59 11.76
N VAL A 79 0.03 -1.49 10.84
CA VAL A 79 -0.50 -0.23 10.30
C VAL A 79 -1.92 -0.05 10.84
N ARG A 80 -2.23 1.12 11.40
CA ARG A 80 -3.49 1.39 12.10
C ARG A 80 -4.27 2.54 11.47
N VAL A 81 -5.60 2.45 11.55
CA VAL A 81 -6.53 3.57 11.37
C VAL A 81 -7.36 3.64 12.64
N ASP A 82 -7.35 4.79 13.29
CA ASP A 82 -7.95 4.97 14.62
C ASP A 82 -7.43 3.86 15.58
N ASP A 83 -8.32 3.06 16.15
CA ASP A 83 -8.05 1.95 17.08
C ASP A 83 -7.94 0.57 16.39
N ARG A 84 -8.01 0.51 15.05
CA ARG A 84 -8.03 -0.74 14.27
C ARG A 84 -6.71 -0.99 13.53
N VAL A 85 -6.24 -2.24 13.56
CA VAL A 85 -5.11 -2.69 12.71
C VAL A 85 -5.65 -3.06 11.33
N VAL A 86 -5.35 -2.23 10.34
CA VAL A 86 -5.89 -2.36 8.98
C VAL A 86 -4.88 -2.88 7.98
N GLY A 87 -3.61 -2.96 8.38
CA GLY A 87 -2.52 -3.26 7.48
C GLY A 87 -1.27 -3.74 8.20
N ARG A 88 -0.23 -4.02 7.41
CA ARG A 88 1.11 -4.31 7.91
C ARG A 88 2.21 -3.71 7.05
N LEU A 89 3.38 -3.50 7.65
CA LEU A 89 4.62 -3.29 6.92
C LEU A 89 5.13 -4.63 6.34
N VAL A 90 5.75 -4.52 5.17
CA VAL A 90 6.30 -5.65 4.43
C VAL A 90 7.80 -5.42 4.23
N PRO A 91 8.67 -6.29 4.78
CA PRO A 91 10.10 -6.18 4.58
C PRO A 91 10.51 -6.58 3.15
N PRO A 92 11.71 -6.16 2.68
CA PRO A 92 12.11 -6.33 1.28
C PRO A 92 12.10 -7.78 0.79
N PHE A 93 12.48 -8.74 1.63
CA PHE A 93 12.47 -10.16 1.25
C PHE A 93 11.06 -10.71 0.99
N LYS A 94 10.02 -10.14 1.63
CA LYS A 94 8.62 -10.50 1.35
C LYS A 94 8.12 -9.78 0.09
N SER A 95 8.47 -8.50 -0.11
CA SER A 95 8.13 -7.76 -1.35
C SER A 95 8.75 -8.42 -2.60
N ALA A 96 9.99 -8.91 -2.47
CA ALA A 96 10.72 -9.56 -3.55
C ALA A 96 10.03 -10.85 -4.05
N ALA A 97 9.23 -11.51 -3.21
CA ALA A 97 8.41 -12.64 -3.65
C ALA A 97 7.42 -12.23 -4.75
N PHE A 98 6.98 -10.97 -4.78
CA PHE A 98 6.12 -10.39 -5.81
C PHE A 98 6.89 -9.70 -6.94
N GLY A 99 8.22 -9.76 -6.94
CA GLY A 99 9.08 -9.04 -7.89
C GLY A 99 9.16 -7.54 -7.65
N ALA A 100 8.68 -7.05 -6.51
CA ALA A 100 8.79 -5.64 -6.12
C ALA A 100 10.00 -5.40 -5.22
N ALA A 101 10.73 -4.32 -5.47
CA ALA A 101 11.92 -3.96 -4.70
C ALA A 101 11.58 -3.17 -3.42
N GLY A 102 12.46 -3.24 -2.41
CA GLY A 102 12.39 -2.41 -1.22
C GLY A 102 11.29 -2.80 -0.21
N TYR A 103 11.14 -1.97 0.81
CA TYR A 103 10.07 -2.12 1.78
C TYR A 103 8.71 -1.84 1.12
N GLY A 104 7.66 -2.38 1.72
CA GLY A 104 6.28 -2.17 1.30
C GLY A 104 5.33 -2.14 2.48
N PHE A 105 4.05 -2.10 2.16
CA PHE A 105 2.96 -2.30 3.10
C PHE A 105 1.81 -3.03 2.43
N GLU A 106 0.96 -3.63 3.24
CA GLU A 106 -0.29 -4.28 2.85
C GLU A 106 -1.43 -3.65 3.64
N ILE A 107 -2.56 -3.42 2.98
CA ILE A 107 -3.81 -2.98 3.59
C ILE A 107 -4.88 -4.01 3.30
N ALA A 108 -5.69 -4.33 4.31
CA ALA A 108 -6.83 -5.21 4.18
C ALA A 108 -8.06 -4.48 3.62
N VAL A 109 -8.78 -5.19 2.76
CA VAL A 109 -10.07 -4.82 2.19
C VAL A 109 -11.04 -5.99 2.32
N PRO A 110 -12.36 -5.80 2.25
CA PRO A 110 -13.32 -6.90 2.29
C PRO A 110 -12.99 -7.96 1.23
N ALA A 111 -13.04 -9.23 1.62
CA ALA A 111 -12.61 -10.34 0.77
C ALA A 111 -13.47 -10.50 -0.50
N ASP A 112 -14.71 -10.02 -0.46
CA ASP A 112 -15.69 -9.98 -1.54
C ASP A 112 -15.58 -8.73 -2.43
N THR A 113 -14.64 -7.82 -2.15
CA THR A 113 -14.39 -6.65 -2.99
C THR A 113 -14.01 -7.08 -4.40
N TRP A 114 -14.63 -6.46 -5.40
CA TRP A 114 -14.31 -6.77 -6.79
C TRP A 114 -12.90 -6.30 -7.16
N LEU A 115 -12.23 -7.06 -8.03
CA LEU A 115 -10.85 -6.78 -8.43
C LEU A 115 -10.67 -5.39 -9.05
N SER A 116 -11.65 -4.91 -9.82
CA SER A 116 -11.66 -3.55 -10.38
C SER A 116 -11.68 -2.47 -9.30
N VAL A 117 -12.42 -2.71 -8.22
CA VAL A 117 -12.52 -1.82 -7.06
C VAL A 117 -11.23 -1.84 -6.25
N MET A 118 -10.60 -3.01 -6.09
CA MET A 118 -9.26 -3.12 -5.48
C MET A 118 -8.19 -2.40 -6.31
N LEU A 119 -8.26 -2.46 -7.64
CA LEU A 119 -7.36 -1.73 -8.54
C LEU A 119 -7.57 -0.21 -8.45
N GLU A 120 -8.82 0.26 -8.38
CA GLU A 120 -9.15 1.67 -8.17
C GLU A 120 -8.54 2.17 -6.84
N LEU A 121 -8.70 1.40 -5.77
CA LEU A 121 -8.09 1.72 -4.48
C LEU A 121 -6.56 1.76 -4.62
N ALA A 122 -5.95 0.74 -5.21
CA ALA A 122 -4.50 0.70 -5.40
C ALA A 122 -3.96 1.92 -6.16
N GLN A 123 -4.69 2.38 -7.18
CA GLN A 123 -4.36 3.60 -7.93
C GLN A 123 -4.35 4.83 -7.00
N ARG A 124 -5.40 5.01 -6.19
CA ARG A 124 -5.48 6.13 -5.24
C ARG A 124 -4.39 6.08 -4.17
N LEU A 125 -4.12 4.90 -3.62
CA LEU A 125 -3.04 4.70 -2.65
C LEU A 125 -1.68 5.04 -3.27
N ARG A 126 -1.44 4.62 -4.52
CA ARG A 126 -0.19 4.90 -5.24
C ARG A 126 -0.01 6.40 -5.48
N GLU A 127 -1.05 7.09 -5.95
CA GLU A 127 -1.02 8.53 -6.21
C GLU A 127 -0.73 9.32 -4.93
N ASN A 128 -1.46 9.02 -3.86
CA ASN A 128 -1.29 9.72 -2.57
C ASN A 128 0.11 9.49 -1.98
N THR A 129 0.60 8.25 -1.97
CA THR A 129 1.94 7.93 -1.44
C THR A 129 3.07 8.47 -2.32
N ALA A 130 2.86 8.58 -3.63
CA ALA A 130 3.80 9.24 -4.54
C ALA A 130 3.86 10.75 -4.31
N GLU A 131 2.69 11.39 -4.13
CA GLU A 131 2.61 12.82 -3.81
C GLU A 131 3.29 13.14 -2.48
N TRP A 132 3.00 12.35 -1.44
CA TRP A 132 3.69 12.48 -0.15
C TRP A 132 5.21 12.40 -0.30
N ARG A 133 5.70 11.42 -1.06
CA ARG A 133 7.14 11.25 -1.30
C ARG A 133 7.74 12.45 -2.03
N ARG A 134 7.06 12.97 -3.05
CA ARG A 134 7.47 14.16 -3.80
C ARG A 134 7.58 15.37 -2.87
N LEU A 135 6.55 15.65 -2.06
CA LEU A 135 6.53 16.77 -1.13
C LEU A 135 7.63 16.64 -0.06
N ARG A 136 7.90 15.44 0.45
CA ARG A 136 8.99 15.22 1.40
C ARG A 136 10.36 15.49 0.79
N HIS A 137 10.61 15.07 -0.45
CA HIS A 137 11.88 15.36 -1.14
C HIS A 137 12.04 16.85 -1.48
N GLU A 138 10.94 17.58 -1.69
CA GLU A 138 10.97 19.03 -1.90
C GLU A 138 11.24 19.82 -0.61
N VAL A 139 10.82 19.31 0.55
CA VAL A 139 11.01 19.94 1.87
C VAL A 139 12.33 19.50 2.54
N ALA A 140 12.89 18.36 2.17
CA ALA A 140 14.14 17.84 2.73
C ALA A 140 15.36 18.19 1.85
N THR A 141 15.81 19.45 1.93
CA THR A 141 17.27 19.68 2.00
C THR A 141 17.74 19.05 3.31
N PRO A 142 18.78 18.19 3.33
CA PRO A 142 19.17 17.48 4.52
C PRO A 142 19.65 18.48 5.58
N LEU A 143 18.86 18.67 6.63
CA LEU A 143 19.42 19.03 7.92
C LEU A 143 19.66 17.72 8.65
N ASP A 144 20.96 17.43 8.82
CA ASP A 144 21.50 16.41 9.69
C ASP A 144 20.69 16.32 10.98
N VAL A 145 20.10 15.15 11.23
CA VAL A 145 19.74 14.77 12.58
C VAL A 145 21.01 14.19 13.19
N ALA A 146 21.72 15.08 13.90
CA ALA A 146 22.88 14.81 14.73
C ALA A 146 22.57 13.83 15.89
#